data_AF-A0A7J3AYH8-F1
#
_entry.id   AF-A0A7J3AYH8-F1
#
_cell.length_a   1.000
_cell.length_b   1.000
_cell.length_c   1.000
_cell.angle_alpha   90.00
_cell.angle_beta   90.00
_cell.angle_gamma   90.00
#
_symmetry.space_group_name_H-M   'P 1'
#
loop_
_entity.id
_entity.type
_entity.pdbx_description
1 polymer ?
#
loop_
_entity_poly.entity_id
_entity_poly.type
_entity_poly.pdbx_seq_one_letter_code
_entity_poly.pdbx_strand_id
1 'polypeptide(L)'
;MSPVVVKDEPQIKKFNEIEAFHIFREAIDHAHNLKLRTLDLLHIIYALNLARKGLLDSLITLDEGIMEKKDILEELGLKVYGPKVP
;
A
#
# COMPACT_ATOMS: atom_id res chain seq x y z
N MET A 1 -9.74 -10.29 -21.39
CA MET A 1 -8.89 -9.09 -21.17
C MET A 1 -7.46 -9.48 -21.43
N SER A 2 -6.71 -8.68 -22.19
CA SER A 2 -5.26 -8.81 -22.27
C SER A 2 -4.63 -8.22 -21.01
N PRO A 3 -3.55 -8.79 -20.46
CA PRO A 3 -2.89 -8.25 -19.28
C PRO A 3 -2.34 -6.85 -19.57
N VAL A 4 -2.58 -5.91 -18.66
CA VAL A 4 -1.98 -4.58 -18.72
C VAL A 4 -0.54 -4.70 -18.21
N VAL A 5 0.43 -4.49 -19.10
CA VAL A 5 1.84 -4.42 -18.72
C VAL A 5 2.11 -2.99 -18.26
N VAL A 6 2.31 -2.82 -16.96
CA VAL A 6 2.63 -1.54 -16.34
C VAL A 6 4.13 -1.42 -16.19
N LYS A 7 4.68 -0.27 -16.56
CA LYS A 7 6.08 0.07 -16.28
C LYS A 7 6.24 0.35 -14.78
N ASP A 8 6.58 -0.69 -14.03
CA ASP A 8 6.88 -0.59 -12.59
C ASP A 8 8.39 -0.46 -12.37
N GLU A 9 8.97 0.61 -12.91
CA GLU A 9 10.40 0.86 -12.73
C GLU A 9 10.71 1.25 -11.29
N PRO A 10 11.77 0.69 -10.69
CA PRO A 10 12.16 1.07 -9.36
C PRO A 10 12.50 2.57 -9.29
N GLN A 11 11.84 3.30 -8.40
CA GLN A 11 12.15 4.71 -8.15
C GLN A 11 12.92 4.89 -6.85
N ILE A 12 13.90 5.79 -6.87
CA ILE A 12 14.68 6.20 -5.70
C ILE A 12 14.10 7.52 -5.18
N LYS A 13 13.97 7.65 -3.85
CA LYS A 13 13.63 8.89 -3.16
C LYS A 13 14.69 9.18 -2.09
N LYS A 14 14.94 10.47 -1.83
CA LYS A 14 15.81 10.89 -0.73
C LYS A 14 15.11 10.69 0.61
N PHE A 15 15.86 10.19 1.59
CA PHE A 15 15.51 10.17 2.99
C PHE A 15 16.68 10.77 3.77
N ASN A 16 16.53 12.03 4.20
CA ASN A 16 17.66 12.84 4.69
C ASN A 16 18.81 12.87 3.64
N GLU A 17 19.98 12.36 4.02
CA GLU A 17 21.18 12.33 3.19
C GLU A 17 21.35 11.01 2.41
N ILE A 18 20.47 10.04 2.59
CA ILE A 18 20.54 8.74 1.91
C ILE A 18 19.49 8.58 0.82
N GLU A 19 19.82 7.76 -0.17
CA GLU A 19 18.91 7.31 -1.22
C GLU A 19 18.22 6.01 -0.78
N ALA A 20 16.90 5.98 -0.85
CA ALA A 20 16.10 4.82 -0.50
C ALA A 20 15.10 4.49 -1.61
N PHE A 21 14.73 3.23 -1.70
CA PHE A 21 13.65 2.81 -2.59
C PHE A 21 12.34 3.49 -2.17
N HIS A 22 11.62 4.09 -3.11
CA HIS A 22 10.48 4.95 -2.82
C HIS A 22 9.39 4.26 -1.97
N ILE A 23 9.15 2.96 -2.18
CA ILE A 23 8.19 2.18 -1.40
C ILE A 23 8.61 2.13 0.07
N PHE A 24 9.89 1.94 0.37
CA PHE A 24 10.40 1.92 1.74
C PHE A 24 10.27 3.27 2.41
N ARG A 25 10.55 4.34 1.67
CA ARG A 25 10.39 5.71 2.17
C ARG A 25 8.94 5.99 2.55
N GLU A 26 8.00 5.64 1.67
CA GLU A 26 6.58 5.86 1.90
C GLU A 26 6.03 4.96 3.00
N ALA A 27 6.49 3.72 3.11
CA ALA A 27 6.13 2.82 4.21
C ALA A 27 6.42 3.46 5.57
N ILE A 28 7.58 4.11 5.72
CA ILE A 28 7.93 4.83 6.97
C ILE A 28 6.88 5.91 7.30
N ASP A 29 6.40 6.65 6.31
CA ASP A 29 5.40 7.70 6.53
C ASP A 29 4.06 7.14 7.02
N HIS A 30 3.69 5.93 6.63
CA HIS A 30 2.43 5.29 7.06
C HIS A 30 2.58 4.33 8.25
N ALA A 31 3.80 3.96 8.63
CA ALA A 31 4.08 2.95 9.66
C ALA A 31 3.42 3.29 11.01
N HIS A 32 3.47 4.57 11.40
CA HIS A 32 2.94 5.02 12.69
C HIS A 32 1.41 4.94 12.78
N ASN A 33 0.71 5.16 11.67
CA ASN A 33 -0.74 5.14 11.61
C ASN A 33 -1.28 3.71 11.42
N LEU A 34 -0.66 2.94 10.52
CA LEU A 34 -1.15 1.61 10.19
C LEU A 34 -0.72 0.56 11.23
N LYS A 35 0.46 0.72 11.86
CA LYS A 35 1.02 -0.21 12.86
C LYS A 35 1.01 -1.68 12.43
N LEU A 36 1.18 -1.92 11.13
CA LEU A 36 1.24 -3.25 10.54
C LEU A 36 2.66 -3.79 10.53
N ARG A 37 2.79 -5.11 10.33
CA ARG A 37 4.10 -5.73 10.09
C ARG A 37 4.70 -5.16 8.81
N THR A 38 6.03 -5.08 8.75
CA THR A 38 6.75 -4.48 7.63
C THR A 38 6.30 -5.02 6.27
N LEU A 39 6.10 -6.33 6.14
CA LEU A 39 5.67 -6.92 4.86
C LEU A 39 4.26 -6.49 4.47
N ASP A 40 3.32 -6.47 5.41
CA ASP A 40 1.94 -6.04 5.17
C ASP A 40 1.90 -4.56 4.78
N LEU A 41 2.69 -3.75 5.46
CA LEU A 41 2.87 -2.33 5.16
C LEU A 41 3.41 -2.12 3.74
N LEU A 42 4.44 -2.87 3.32
CA LEU A 42 5.00 -2.77 1.97
C LEU A 42 3.98 -3.16 0.88
N HIS A 43 3.20 -4.21 1.11
CA HIS A 43 2.13 -4.60 0.18
C HIS A 43 1.07 -3.51 0.04
N ILE A 44 0.66 -2.89 1.15
CA ILE A 44 -0.31 -1.79 1.15
C ILE A 44 0.24 -0.56 0.43
N ILE A 45 1.48 -0.16 0.70
CA ILE A 45 2.10 0.98 0.01
C ILE A 45 2.20 0.73 -1.49
N TYR A 46 2.50 -0.51 -1.88
CA TYR A 46 2.51 -0.87 -3.29
C TYR A 46 1.11 -0.77 -3.91
N ALA A 47 0.08 -1.29 -3.25
CA ALA A 47 -1.31 -1.18 -3.69
C ALA A 47 -1.75 0.30 -3.81
N LEU A 48 -1.42 1.14 -2.84
CA LEU A 48 -1.67 2.59 -2.87
C LEU A 48 -0.95 3.27 -4.05
N ASN A 49 0.28 2.86 -4.36
CA ASN A 49 1.01 3.37 -5.52
C ASN A 49 0.33 3.00 -6.84
N LEU A 50 -0.15 1.76 -6.98
CA LEU A 50 -0.94 1.35 -8.13
C LEU A 50 -2.28 2.11 -8.20
N ALA A 51 -2.90 2.37 -7.06
CA ALA A 51 -4.15 3.13 -6.99
C ALA A 51 -3.99 4.58 -7.43
N ARG A 52 -2.93 5.27 -7.01
CA ARG A 52 -2.61 6.62 -7.49
C ARG A 52 -2.34 6.69 -8.99
N LYS A 53 -1.90 5.58 -9.60
CA LYS A 53 -1.72 5.46 -11.05
C LYS A 53 -3.00 5.07 -11.79
N GLY A 54 -4.12 4.86 -11.09
CA GLY A 54 -5.39 4.42 -11.66
C GLY A 54 -5.39 2.96 -12.14
N LEU A 55 -4.46 2.15 -11.66
CA LEU A 55 -4.25 0.76 -12.12
C LEU A 55 -4.97 -0.27 -11.25
N LEU A 56 -5.32 0.12 -10.04
CA LEU A 56 -6.01 -0.68 -9.04
C LEU A 56 -6.88 0.26 -8.23
N ASP A 57 -8.04 -0.18 -7.74
CA ASP A 57 -8.86 0.63 -6.83
C ASP A 57 -9.15 -0.08 -5.50
N SER A 58 -8.78 -1.36 -5.41
CA SER A 58 -9.25 -2.28 -4.38
C SER A 58 -8.15 -3.26 -3.96
N LEU A 59 -8.04 -3.51 -2.65
CA LEU A 59 -7.28 -4.59 -2.04
C LEU A 59 -8.25 -5.63 -1.49
N ILE A 60 -8.01 -6.90 -1.81
CA ILE A 60 -8.74 -8.04 -1.22
C ILE A 60 -7.78 -8.75 -0.28
N THR A 61 -8.19 -8.96 0.98
CA THR A 61 -7.37 -9.60 2.00
C THR A 61 -8.19 -10.51 2.91
N LEU A 62 -7.54 -11.54 3.46
CA LEU A 62 -8.05 -12.35 4.56
C LEU A 62 -7.36 -12.02 5.89
N ASP A 63 -6.41 -11.09 5.89
CA ASP A 63 -5.68 -10.67 7.08
C ASP A 63 -6.53 -9.71 7.91
N GLU A 64 -6.91 -10.15 9.11
CA GLU A 64 -7.72 -9.37 10.05
C GLU A 64 -7.03 -8.06 10.46
N GLY A 65 -5.70 -8.08 10.64
CA GLY A 65 -4.93 -6.89 10.99
C GLY A 65 -4.99 -5.82 9.92
N ILE A 66 -5.01 -6.20 8.64
CA ILE A 66 -5.24 -5.27 7.52
C ILE A 66 -6.70 -4.78 7.52
N MET A 67 -7.66 -5.67 7.75
CA MET A 67 -9.08 -5.31 7.80
C MET A 67 -9.39 -4.31 8.92
N GLU A 68 -8.72 -4.40 10.08
CA GLU A 68 -8.84 -3.39 11.15
C GLU A 68 -8.37 -1.99 10.73
N LYS A 69 -7.55 -1.87 9.68
CA LYS A 69 -7.08 -0.57 9.16
C LYS A 69 -7.90 -0.11 7.97
N LYS A 70 -9.01 -0.79 7.65
CA LYS A 70 -9.86 -0.50 6.48
C LYS A 70 -10.17 0.97 6.33
N ASP A 71 -10.69 1.62 7.38
CA ASP A 71 -11.10 3.03 7.29
C ASP A 71 -9.93 3.94 6.89
N ILE A 72 -8.76 3.75 7.50
CA ILE A 72 -7.53 4.50 7.18
C ILE A 72 -7.09 4.22 5.73
N LEU A 73 -7.18 2.98 5.27
CA LEU A 73 -6.79 2.61 3.90
C LEU A 73 -7.76 3.19 2.86
N GLU A 74 -9.05 3.24 3.17
CA GLU A 74 -10.07 3.84 2.31
C GLU A 74 -9.93 5.36 2.23
N GLU A 75 -9.60 6.03 3.33
CA GLU A 75 -9.23 7.46 3.35
C GLU A 75 -7.98 7.75 2.49
N LEU A 76 -7.04 6.80 2.43
CA LEU A 76 -5.85 6.89 1.58
C LEU A 76 -6.12 6.55 0.10
N GLY A 77 -7.37 6.22 -0.25
CA GLY A 77 -7.81 5.97 -1.63
C GLY A 77 -7.72 4.50 -2.08
N LEU A 78 -7.65 3.55 -1.14
CA LEU A 78 -7.64 2.12 -1.43
C LEU A 78 -8.84 1.44 -0.80
N LYS A 79 -9.80 0.96 -1.62
CA LYS A 79 -10.95 0.19 -1.11
C LYS A 79 -10.47 -1.14 -0.54
N VAL A 80 -11.00 -1.56 0.61
CA VAL A 80 -10.57 -2.83 1.23
C VAL A 80 -11.74 -3.78 1.42
N TYR A 81 -11.55 -4.99 0.87
CA TYR A 81 -12.51 -6.08 0.93
C TYR A 81 -11.90 -7.29 1.63
N GLY A 82 -12.72 -7.95 2.43
CA GLY A 82 -12.34 -9.15 3.16
C GLY A 82 -13.53 -9.69 3.95
N PRO A 83 -13.35 -10.77 4.70
CA PRO A 83 -14.35 -11.25 5.64
C PRO A 83 -14.72 -10.14 6.64
N LYS A 84 -15.98 -10.12 7.10
CA LYS A 84 -16.38 -9.22 8.18
C LYS A 84 -15.57 -9.57 9.42
N VAL A 85 -14.79 -8.62 9.91
CA VAL A 85 -14.20 -8.72 11.25
C VAL A 85 -15.36 -8.58 12.25
N PRO A 86 -15.46 -9.45 13.27
CA PRO A 86 -16.51 -9.40 14.29
C PRO A 86 -16.62 -8.06 15.03
#